data_AF-T2IDR7-F1
#
_entry.id   AF-T2IDR7-F1
#
_cell.length_a   1.000
_cell.length_b   1.000
_cell.length_c   1.000
_cell.angle_alpha   90.00
_cell.angle_beta   90.00
_cell.angle_gamma   90.00
#
_symmetry.space_group_name_H-M   'P 1'
#
loop_
_entity.id
_entity.type
_entity.pdbx_description
1 polymer ?
#
loop_
_entity_poly.entity_id
_entity_poly.type
_entity_poly.pdbx_seq_one_letter_code
_entity_poly.pdbx_strand_id
1 'polypeptide(L)'
;MIVEILSDSTAKVDRTKKKELYQNIFRTPDYFWFDPVSLEFQGLRLFEGIYQLIDRDVLPWLKSKEKSFESYINTLLRASIQALNKVLILKNN
;
A
#
# COMPACT_ATOMS: atom_id res chain seq x y z
N MET A 1 0.48 -4.03 11.04
CA MET A 1 0.76 -3.43 9.72
C MET A 1 -0.55 -3.19 9.02
N ILE A 2 -0.69 -2.04 8.34
CA ILE A 2 -1.83 -1.72 7.46
C ILE A 2 -1.29 -1.35 6.07
N VAL A 3 -1.97 -1.80 5.02
CA VAL A 3 -1.67 -1.44 3.63
C VAL A 3 -2.95 -0.94 2.98
N GLU A 4 -2.91 0.24 2.37
CA GLU A 4 -4.03 0.83 1.62
C GLU A 4 -3.72 0.85 0.12
N ILE A 5 -4.70 0.49 -0.70
CA ILE A 5 -4.63 0.69 -2.16
C ILE A 5 -5.45 1.94 -2.45
N LEU A 6 -4.79 2.96 -2.99
CA LEU A 6 -5.40 4.25 -3.18
C LEU A 6 -6.34 4.22 -4.39
N SER A 7 -7.43 4.96 -4.24
CA SER A 7 -8.33 5.34 -5.32
C SER A 7 -8.46 6.86 -5.34
N ASP A 8 -8.95 7.43 -6.43
CA ASP A 8 -9.15 8.88 -6.54
C ASP A 8 -10.00 9.45 -5.39
N SER A 9 -10.98 8.68 -4.90
CA SER A 9 -11.89 9.11 -3.83
C SER A 9 -11.30 8.99 -2.43
N THR A 10 -10.34 8.09 -2.20
CA THR A 10 -9.77 7.81 -0.86
C THR A 10 -8.36 8.35 -0.66
N ALA A 11 -7.62 8.57 -1.76
CA ALA A 11 -6.23 9.01 -1.81
C ALA A 11 -5.89 10.11 -0.80
N LYS A 12 -6.71 11.16 -0.72
CA LYS A 12 -6.50 12.28 0.19
C LYS A 12 -6.67 11.87 1.65
N VAL A 13 -7.70 11.09 1.95
CA VAL A 13 -8.04 10.66 3.32
C VAL A 13 -7.00 9.67 3.85
N ASP A 14 -6.56 8.74 3.00
CA ASP A 14 -5.55 7.73 3.35
C ASP A 14 -4.21 8.41 3.70
N ARG A 15 -3.72 9.33 2.85
CA ARG A 15 -2.46 10.07 3.07
C ARG A 15 -2.49 11.05 4.26
N THR A 16 -3.68 11.43 4.74
CA THR A 16 -3.84 12.45 5.80
C THR A 16 -4.55 11.89 7.04
N LYS A 17 -5.89 11.92 7.08
CA LYS A 17 -6.69 11.62 8.27
C LYS A 17 -6.46 10.20 8.80
N LYS A 18 -6.41 9.19 7.92
CA LYS A 18 -6.13 7.81 8.37
C LYS A 18 -4.71 7.69 8.88
N LYS A 19 -3.72 8.26 8.19
CA LYS A 19 -2.34 8.32 8.70
C LYS A 19 -2.27 8.90 10.12
N GLU A 20 -2.95 10.02 10.39
CA GLU A 20 -3.00 10.63 11.72
C GLU A 20 -3.70 9.75 12.75
N LEU A 21 -4.84 9.14 12.39
CA LEU A 21 -5.56 8.20 13.25
C LEU A 21 -4.68 6.99 13.61
N TYR A 22 -3.99 6.42 12.62
CA TYR A 22 -3.13 5.27 12.79
C TYR A 22 -1.89 5.59 13.59
N GLN A 23 -1.34 6.80 13.44
CA GLN A 23 -0.22 7.29 14.24
C GLN A 23 -0.62 7.52 15.70
N ASN A 24 -1.66 8.31 15.92
CA ASN A 24 -1.92 8.92 17.23
C ASN A 24 -2.79 8.03 18.13
N ILE A 25 -3.73 7.29 17.54
CA ILE A 25 -4.71 6.49 18.28
C ILE A 25 -4.35 5.01 18.23
N PHE A 26 -4.28 4.42 17.03
CA PHE A 26 -4.03 2.98 16.90
C PHE A 26 -2.56 2.62 17.10
N ARG A 27 -1.65 3.59 17.04
CA ARG A 27 -0.20 3.39 17.18
C ARG A 27 0.30 2.27 16.27
N THR A 28 -0.22 2.22 15.04
CA THR A 28 0.05 1.12 14.10
C THR A 28 1.53 1.15 13.73
N PRO A 29 2.32 0.07 13.98
CA PRO A 29 3.78 0.13 13.82
C PRO A 29 4.25 0.47 12.40
N ASP A 30 3.61 -0.13 11.39
CA ASP A 30 3.94 0.07 9.98
C ASP A 30 2.68 0.35 9.16
N TYR A 31 2.70 1.43 8.38
CA TYR A 31 1.61 1.87 7.50
C TYR A 31 2.11 2.11 6.08
N PHE A 32 1.41 1.55 5.10
CA PHE A 32 1.76 1.65 3.68
C PHE A 32 0.59 2.11 2.84
N TRP A 33 0.90 2.78 1.75
CA TRP A 33 -0.04 2.93 0.65
C TRP A 33 0.61 2.68 -0.70
N PHE A 34 -0.22 2.21 -1.64
CA PHE A 34 0.13 2.08 -3.05
C PHE A 34 -0.89 2.83 -3.91
N ASP A 35 -0.41 3.71 -4.77
CA ASP A 35 -1.19 4.39 -5.79
C ASP A 35 -1.09 3.64 -7.12
N PRO A 36 -2.16 2.97 -7.60
CA PRO A 36 -2.10 2.17 -8.82
C PRO A 36 -1.99 3.02 -10.10
N VAL A 37 -2.27 4.33 -10.03
CA VAL A 37 -2.20 5.24 -11.19
C VAL A 37 -0.80 5.78 -11.36
N SER A 38 -0.22 6.33 -10.28
CA SER A 38 1.13 6.91 -10.32
C SER A 38 2.25 5.90 -10.07
N LEU A 39 1.90 4.68 -9.64
CA LEU A 39 2.81 3.64 -9.16
C LEU A 39 3.63 4.08 -7.92
N GLU A 40 3.14 5.08 -7.19
CA GLU A 40 3.72 5.50 -5.92
C GLU A 40 3.54 4.38 -4.88
N PHE A 41 4.65 3.94 -4.28
CA PHE A 41 4.62 3.15 -3.06
C PHE A 41 5.34 3.89 -1.95
N GLN A 42 4.64 4.07 -0.82
CA GLN A 42 5.18 4.73 0.36
C GLN A 42 4.99 3.85 1.59
N GLY A 43 6.06 3.72 2.37
CA GLY A 43 6.04 3.13 3.70
C GLY A 43 6.31 4.16 4.78
N LEU A 44 5.66 3.98 5.92
CA LEU A 44 5.87 4.73 7.15
C LEU A 44 6.03 3.77 8.32
N ARG A 45 7.04 4.02 9.16
CA ARG A 45 7.26 3.30 10.42
C ARG A 45 7.07 4.25 11.58
N LEU A 46 6.33 3.81 12.59
CA LEU A 46 6.13 4.56 13.81
C LEU A 46 7.43 4.50 14.64
N PHE A 47 8.05 5.64 14.87
CA PHE A 47 9.21 5.78 15.73
C PHE A 47 8.95 6.92 16.71
N GLU A 48 9.08 6.64 18.01
CA GLU A 48 8.76 7.60 19.08
C GLU A 48 7.38 8.26 18.94
N GLY A 49 6.40 7.48 18.43
CA GLY A 49 5.03 7.93 18.26
C GLY A 49 4.77 8.81 17.04
N ILE A 50 5.76 9.02 16.18
CA ILE A 50 5.63 9.77 14.92
C ILE A 50 5.99 8.86 13.75
N TYR A 51 5.22 8.94 12.66
CA TYR A 51 5.56 8.22 11.45
C TYR A 51 6.75 8.85 10.73
N GLN A 52 7.74 8.01 10.44
CA GLN A 52 8.89 8.35 9.62
C GLN A 52 8.85 7.56 8.31
N LEU A 53 9.32 8.17 7.23
CA LEU A 53 9.42 7.51 5.93
C LEU A 53 10.35 6.31 6.05
N ILE A 54 9.89 5.17 5.54
CA ILE A 54 10.76 4.03 5.32
C ILE A 54 11.34 4.20 3.92
N ASP A 55 12.67 4.25 3.86
CA ASP A 55 13.36 4.25 2.59
C ASP A 55 13.06 2.95 1.84
N ARG A 56 12.73 3.09 0.55
CA ARG A 56 12.20 2.01 -0.30
C ARG A 56 13.19 0.84 -0.39
N ASP A 57 14.49 1.16 -0.30
CA ASP A 57 15.61 0.21 -0.38
C ASP A 57 15.97 -0.46 0.96
N VAL A 58 15.33 -0.03 2.06
CA VAL A 58 15.70 -0.41 3.43
C VAL A 58 14.63 -1.29 4.10
N LEU A 59 13.49 -1.52 3.45
CA LEU A 59 12.41 -2.38 3.95
C LEU A 59 12.95 -3.81 4.28
N PRO A 60 13.05 -4.22 5.56
CA PRO A 60 13.75 -5.45 5.92
C PRO A 60 13.04 -6.75 5.45
N TRP A 61 11.70 -6.76 5.38
CA TRP A 61 10.93 -7.90 4.87
C TRP A 61 10.98 -8.03 3.33
N LEU A 62 11.44 -6.97 2.65
CA LEU A 62 11.77 -6.95 1.23
C LEU A 62 13.00 -7.81 0.92
N LYS A 63 13.90 -7.88 1.90
CA LYS A 63 15.17 -8.60 1.81
C LYS A 63 15.04 -10.04 2.30
N SER A 64 14.02 -10.39 3.09
CA SER A 64 14.15 -11.56 3.96
C SER A 64 13.65 -12.90 3.45
N LYS A 65 12.68 -13.09 2.53
CA LYS A 65 12.35 -14.45 2.04
C LYS A 65 11.75 -14.53 0.64
N GLU A 66 12.51 -15.16 -0.26
CA GLU A 66 12.12 -15.92 -1.48
C GLU A 66 11.34 -15.22 -2.61
N LYS A 67 10.71 -14.06 -2.38
CA LYS A 67 10.18 -13.18 -3.43
C LYS A 67 10.42 -11.74 -3.03
N SER A 68 11.04 -10.96 -3.92
CA SER A 68 11.15 -9.51 -3.73
C SER A 68 9.73 -8.95 -3.53
N PHE A 69 9.59 -7.91 -2.71
CA PHE A 69 8.30 -7.21 -2.58
C PHE A 69 7.82 -6.64 -3.91
N GLU A 70 8.73 -6.32 -4.83
CA GLU A 70 8.38 -6.04 -6.22
C GLU A 70 7.65 -7.22 -6.87
N SER A 71 8.09 -8.46 -6.65
CA SER A 71 7.34 -9.66 -7.06
C SER A 71 5.99 -9.77 -6.36
N TYR A 72 5.87 -9.35 -5.10
CA TYR A 72 4.58 -9.38 -4.38
C TYR A 72 3.60 -8.35 -4.93
N ILE A 73 4.03 -7.10 -5.12
CA ILE A 73 3.25 -6.02 -5.71
C ILE A 73 2.87 -6.36 -7.16
N ASN A 74 3.80 -6.87 -7.96
CA ASN A 74 3.51 -7.33 -9.32
C ASN A 74 2.50 -8.48 -9.34
N THR A 75 2.54 -9.39 -8.35
CA THR A 75 1.55 -10.46 -8.23
C THR A 75 0.17 -9.90 -7.92
N LEU A 76 0.07 -8.97 -6.97
CA LEU A 76 -1.19 -8.33 -6.60
C LEU A 76 -1.77 -7.48 -7.75
N LEU A 77 -0.94 -6.66 -8.42
CA LEU A 77 -1.34 -5.89 -9.59
C LEU A 77 -1.88 -6.78 -10.71
N ARG A 78 -1.18 -7.88 -11.02
CA ARG A 78 -1.65 -8.84 -12.03
C ARG A 78 -2.99 -9.47 -11.65
N ALA A 79 -3.15 -9.85 -10.38
CA ALA A 79 -4.41 -10.39 -9.87
C ALA A 79 -5.55 -9.36 -9.96
N SER A 80 -5.30 -8.10 -9.59
CA SER A 80 -6.29 -7.01 -9.67
C SER A 80 -6.69 -6.70 -11.12
N ILE A 81 -5.72 -6.63 -12.03
CA ILE A 81 -6.00 -6.42 -13.47
C ILE A 81 -6.81 -7.60 -14.04
N GLN A 82 -6.46 -8.84 -13.69
CA GLN A 82 -7.20 -10.01 -14.14
C GLN A 82 -8.65 -10.03 -13.61
N ALA A 83 -8.84 -9.65 -12.34
CA ALA A 83 -10.18 -9.52 -11.75
C ALA A 83 -11.00 -8.43 -12.45
N LEU A 84 -10.41 -7.26 -12.72
CA LEU A 84 -11.08 -6.17 -13.45
C LEU A 84 -11.46 -6.57 -14.87
N ASN A 85 -10.55 -7.23 -15.61
CA ASN A 85 -10.84 -7.73 -16.96
C ASN A 85 -11.96 -8.75 -16.96
N LYS A 86 -12.02 -9.65 -15.97
CA LYS A 86 -13.12 -10.61 -15.84
C LYS A 86 -14.46 -9.92 -15.60
N VAL A 87 -14.51 -8.88 -14.76
CA VAL A 87 -15.72 -8.08 -14.51
C VAL A 87 -16.16 -7.32 -15.78
N LEU A 88 -15.21 -6.79 -16.55
CA LEU A 88 -15.50 -6.06 -17.79
C LEU A 88 -16.10 -6.98 -18.86
N ILE A 89 -15.57 -8.20 -19.02
CA ILE A 89 -16.08 -9.20 -19.97
C ILE A 89 -17.51 -9.63 -19.60
N LEU A 90 -17.80 -9.81 -18.31
CA LEU A 90 -19.13 -10.19 -17.83
C LEU A 90 -20.19 -9.08 -17.97
N LYS A 91 -19.78 -7.81 -18.11
CA LYS A 91 -20.70 -6.68 -18.32
C LYS A 91 -21.02 -6.41 -19.79
N ASN A 92 -20.23 -6.96 -20.71
CA ASN A 92 -20.36 -6.75 -22.15
C ASN A 92 -20.91 -7.99 -22.90
N ASN A 93 -21.39 -8.99 -22.15
CA ASN A 93 -22.21 -10.12 -22.59
C ASN A 93 -23.55 -10.08 -21.85
#